data_AF-A0A0F8YRH4-F1
#
_entry.id   AF-A0A0F8YRH4-F1
#
_cell.length_a   1.000
_cell.length_b   1.000
_cell.length_c   1.000
_cell.angle_alpha   90.00
_cell.angle_beta   90.00
_cell.angle_gamma   90.00
#
_symmetry.space_group_name_H-M   'P 1'
#
loop_
_entity.id
_entity.type
_entity.pdbx_description
1 polymer ?
#
loop_
_entity_poly.entity_id
_entity_poly.type
_entity_poly.pdbx_seq_one_letter_code
_entity_poly.pdbx_strand_id
1 'polypeptide(L)'
;YNPITSGFIGQTYSSDLDDYFRVSTADNTYYAIKALDLLMNDWNSYAQERNDLIFYINSLQITDNYNWKYGGFSNDLDPLFNSLPGATEPYLFSSYYSIKSLDVFGMVGTININTFHLFLGSIYNPDEDFFYSSPNKNKSNIVASAIGLDLSKLTGFVLDDETQLTNFIYTHRNSLGIWDGSTAVQIHELIDAFQIIRALNDSGKIGALSPSDITQIADIIVDYYSHGQGFSLISIDYPTISLIHKIISSFELYGNVSDLDFQEIYRLILEAYVYEDIILYNGFYSYSNFGALWTPFRSFPIEFYSSGNKNYSNEIGYEMSHRATFEALDSLKKISKLNDFGLVYDLTKLKDDILDSQFLNPSYPEQHGAFTYIYGYDTWLLDYLSKNIYFAYSYYVIRTLELLVEALSLGD
;
A
#
# COMPACT_ATOMS: atom_id res chain seq x y z
N TYR A 1 1.38 -5.74 -23.18
CA TYR A 1 1.82 -4.72 -24.13
C TYR A 1 0.60 -3.99 -24.65
N ASN A 2 0.53 -2.68 -24.47
CA ASN A 2 -0.53 -1.82 -25.01
C ASN A 2 -0.07 -1.29 -26.37
N PRO A 3 -0.81 -1.56 -27.47
CA PRO A 3 -0.40 -1.15 -28.82
C PRO A 3 -0.49 0.37 -29.07
N ILE A 4 -1.11 1.13 -28.17
CA ILE A 4 -1.30 2.59 -28.30
C ILE A 4 -0.12 3.33 -27.66
N THR A 5 0.23 2.97 -26.43
CA THR A 5 1.27 3.61 -25.63
C THR A 5 2.60 2.88 -25.66
N SER A 6 2.63 1.64 -26.15
CA SER A 6 3.78 0.73 -26.21
C SER A 6 4.31 0.23 -24.85
N GLY A 7 3.77 0.69 -23.73
CA GLY A 7 4.08 0.16 -22.40
C GLY A 7 3.32 -1.14 -22.05
N PHE A 8 3.58 -1.71 -20.89
CA PHE A 8 2.83 -2.85 -20.35
C PHE A 8 1.79 -2.43 -19.32
N ILE A 9 0.70 -3.20 -19.24
CA ILE A 9 -0.50 -2.92 -18.40
C ILE A 9 -0.72 -4.00 -17.32
N GLY A 10 0.27 -4.88 -17.10
CA GLY A 10 0.17 -6.01 -16.16
C GLY A 10 -0.70 -7.20 -16.62
N GLN A 11 -1.41 -7.07 -17.74
CA GLN A 11 -2.28 -8.11 -18.30
C GLN A 11 -2.31 -8.09 -19.84
N THR A 12 -3.00 -9.07 -20.44
CA THR A 12 -3.24 -9.10 -21.88
C THR A 12 -4.11 -7.92 -22.28
N TYR A 13 -3.67 -7.17 -23.29
CA TYR A 13 -4.43 -6.03 -23.79
C TYR A 13 -5.68 -6.49 -24.55
N SER A 14 -6.80 -5.81 -24.29
CA SER A 14 -8.02 -5.87 -25.09
C SER A 14 -8.62 -4.46 -25.19
N SER A 15 -9.19 -4.14 -26.35
CA SER A 15 -9.96 -2.90 -26.56
C SER A 15 -11.19 -2.83 -25.65
N ASP A 16 -11.66 -3.97 -25.16
CA ASP A 16 -12.89 -4.08 -24.37
C ASP A 16 -12.64 -3.92 -22.87
N LEU A 17 -11.38 -3.77 -22.45
CA LEU A 17 -11.04 -3.41 -21.06
C LEU A 17 -11.49 -1.97 -20.77
N ASP A 18 -11.96 -1.72 -19.55
CA ASP A 18 -12.21 -0.37 -19.05
C ASP A 18 -10.92 0.48 -19.10
N ASP A 19 -11.07 1.80 -19.27
CA ASP A 19 -9.97 2.76 -19.44
C ASP A 19 -8.86 2.56 -18.41
N TYR A 20 -9.24 2.44 -17.14
CA TYR A 20 -8.34 2.23 -16.01
C TYR A 20 -7.42 1.01 -16.16
N PHE A 21 -7.93 -0.08 -16.73
CA PHE A 21 -7.18 -1.33 -16.92
C PHE A 21 -6.33 -1.34 -18.20
N ARG A 22 -6.43 -0.30 -19.02
CA ARG A 22 -5.65 -0.15 -20.26
C ARG A 22 -4.43 0.76 -20.08
N VAL A 23 -4.30 1.45 -18.95
CA VAL A 23 -3.19 2.39 -18.76
C VAL A 23 -1.88 1.63 -18.59
N SER A 24 -0.90 1.98 -19.42
CA SER A 24 0.46 1.46 -19.26
C SER A 24 1.16 2.16 -18.12
N THR A 25 1.92 1.39 -17.34
CA THR A 25 2.62 1.91 -16.18
C THR A 25 4.10 1.48 -16.20
N ALA A 26 4.98 2.28 -15.61
CA ALA A 26 6.43 2.08 -15.66
C ALA A 26 6.85 0.85 -14.87
N ASP A 27 6.21 0.57 -13.74
CA ASP A 27 6.40 -0.63 -12.94
C ASP A 27 6.04 -1.91 -13.71
N ASN A 28 4.84 -1.98 -14.31
CA ASN A 28 4.44 -3.12 -15.15
C ASN A 28 5.38 -3.29 -16.34
N THR A 29 5.81 -2.18 -16.95
CA THR A 29 6.75 -2.17 -18.07
C THR A 29 8.12 -2.69 -17.64
N TYR A 30 8.63 -2.26 -16.50
CA TYR A 30 9.90 -2.70 -15.93
C TYR A 30 9.90 -4.21 -15.65
N TYR A 31 8.89 -4.71 -14.94
CA TYR A 31 8.83 -6.14 -14.62
C TYR A 31 8.65 -7.01 -15.87
N ALA A 32 7.87 -6.55 -16.86
CA ALA A 32 7.75 -7.23 -18.14
C ALA A 32 9.09 -7.25 -18.90
N ILE A 33 9.82 -6.14 -18.96
CA ILE A 33 11.14 -6.07 -19.59
C ILE A 33 12.12 -7.02 -18.87
N LYS A 34 12.17 -7.00 -17.53
CA LYS A 34 13.03 -7.91 -16.77
C LYS A 34 12.71 -9.39 -17.01
N ALA A 35 11.43 -9.74 -17.08
CA ALA A 35 11.01 -11.11 -17.35
C ALA A 35 11.36 -11.52 -18.79
N LEU A 36 11.09 -10.65 -19.77
CA LEU A 36 11.42 -10.91 -21.17
C LEU A 36 12.93 -11.04 -21.37
N ASP A 37 13.73 -10.14 -20.81
CA ASP A 37 15.19 -10.18 -20.85
C ASP A 37 15.78 -11.49 -20.31
N LEU A 38 15.13 -12.08 -19.30
CA LEU A 38 15.52 -13.39 -18.75
C LEU A 38 15.11 -14.56 -19.65
N LEU A 39 13.96 -14.46 -20.32
CA LEU A 39 13.35 -15.55 -21.08
C LEU A 39 13.72 -15.55 -22.57
N MET A 40 14.11 -14.40 -23.12
CA MET A 40 14.47 -14.22 -24.52
C MET A 40 15.98 -14.27 -24.72
N ASN A 41 16.41 -14.59 -25.95
CA ASN A 41 17.84 -14.67 -26.27
C ASN A 41 18.48 -13.29 -26.44
N ASP A 42 17.81 -12.37 -27.15
CA ASP A 42 18.25 -10.99 -27.31
C ASP A 42 17.09 -10.05 -27.67
N TRP A 43 17.26 -8.77 -27.32
CA TRP A 43 16.36 -7.68 -27.72
C TRP A 43 16.58 -7.18 -29.15
N ASN A 44 17.67 -7.61 -29.82
CA ASN A 44 17.98 -7.16 -31.18
C ASN A 44 16.99 -7.71 -32.20
N SER A 45 16.47 -8.91 -31.97
CA SER A 45 15.43 -9.53 -32.80
C SER A 45 14.06 -8.82 -32.68
N TYR A 46 13.91 -7.94 -31.68
CA TYR A 46 12.69 -7.19 -31.36
C TYR A 46 12.99 -5.68 -31.34
N ALA A 47 13.77 -5.22 -32.32
CA ALA A 47 14.29 -3.86 -32.34
C ALA A 47 13.18 -2.79 -32.38
N GLN A 48 12.05 -3.08 -33.04
CA GLN A 48 10.92 -2.15 -33.10
C GLN A 48 10.29 -2.00 -31.71
N GLU A 49 9.94 -3.11 -31.07
CA GLU A 49 9.34 -3.14 -29.73
C GLU A 49 10.29 -2.52 -28.69
N ARG A 50 11.60 -2.80 -28.80
CA ARG A 50 12.61 -2.17 -27.95
C ARG A 50 12.61 -0.65 -28.12
N ASN A 51 12.62 -0.14 -29.35
CA ASN A 51 12.62 1.29 -29.61
C ASN A 51 11.33 1.96 -29.14
N ASP A 52 10.19 1.30 -29.32
CA ASP A 52 8.90 1.79 -28.86
C ASP A 52 8.82 1.85 -27.33
N LEU A 53 9.38 0.85 -26.64
CA LEU A 53 9.52 0.85 -25.18
C LEU A 53 10.46 1.96 -24.70
N ILE A 54 11.61 2.16 -25.35
CA ILE A 54 12.53 3.27 -25.04
C ILE A 54 11.82 4.61 -25.22
N PHE A 55 11.06 4.80 -26.29
CA PHE A 55 10.30 6.02 -26.53
C PHE A 55 9.25 6.25 -25.44
N TYR A 56 8.46 5.22 -25.12
CA TYR A 56 7.49 5.26 -24.03
C TYR A 56 8.16 5.65 -22.70
N ILE A 57 9.23 4.97 -22.30
CA ILE A 57 9.92 5.25 -21.03
C ILE A 57 10.46 6.68 -20.98
N ASN A 58 11.09 7.17 -22.06
CA ASN A 58 11.58 8.56 -22.10
C ASN A 58 10.44 9.59 -22.04
N SER A 59 9.26 9.26 -22.60
CA SER A 59 8.10 10.15 -22.55
C SER A 59 7.53 10.34 -21.14
N LEU A 60 7.83 9.44 -20.21
CA LEU A 60 7.45 9.56 -18.79
C LEU A 60 8.29 10.61 -18.04
N GLN A 61 9.44 11.04 -18.59
CA GLN A 61 10.28 12.04 -17.92
C GLN A 61 9.63 13.43 -17.99
N ILE A 62 9.53 14.09 -16.84
CA ILE A 62 8.93 15.41 -16.73
C ILE A 62 9.96 16.47 -17.10
N THR A 63 9.74 17.11 -18.24
CA THR A 63 10.66 18.10 -18.82
C THR A 63 10.18 19.55 -18.67
N ASP A 64 9.00 19.76 -18.10
CA ASP A 64 8.49 21.10 -17.77
C ASP A 64 9.13 21.62 -16.46
N ASN A 65 9.90 22.70 -16.56
CA ASN A 65 10.62 23.30 -15.44
C ASN A 65 9.74 24.12 -14.48
N TYR A 66 8.48 24.39 -14.84
CA TYR A 66 7.49 24.96 -13.92
C TYR A 66 6.81 23.90 -13.08
N ASN A 67 6.97 22.63 -13.46
CA ASN A 67 6.43 21.52 -12.72
C ASN A 67 7.32 21.25 -11.50
N TRP A 68 6.77 21.24 -10.29
CA TRP A 68 7.50 20.89 -9.06
C TRP A 68 8.09 19.46 -9.10
N LYS A 69 7.63 18.69 -10.09
CA LYS A 69 7.97 17.33 -10.46
C LYS A 69 9.15 17.23 -11.44
N TYR A 70 9.73 18.36 -11.83
CA TYR A 70 10.73 18.48 -12.89
C TYR A 70 11.91 17.51 -12.74
N GLY A 71 12.25 16.81 -13.82
CA GLY A 71 13.38 15.89 -13.91
C GLY A 71 13.08 14.44 -13.54
N GLY A 72 12.09 14.20 -12.69
CA GLY A 72 11.60 12.85 -12.34
C GLY A 72 10.76 12.21 -13.44
N PHE A 73 10.29 10.99 -13.20
CA PHE A 73 9.45 10.23 -14.13
C PHE A 73 8.06 9.98 -13.54
N SER A 74 6.99 10.24 -14.29
CA SER A 74 5.66 9.72 -13.93
C SER A 74 5.64 8.20 -14.05
N ASN A 75 4.75 7.52 -13.32
CA ASN A 75 4.60 6.08 -13.54
C ASN A 75 3.79 5.80 -14.82
N ASP A 76 2.93 6.73 -15.23
CA ASP A 76 2.15 6.61 -16.46
C ASP A 76 1.97 7.97 -17.16
N LEU A 77 1.30 7.96 -18.31
CA LEU A 77 1.03 9.15 -19.12
C LEU A 77 -0.36 9.77 -18.86
N ASP A 78 -1.18 9.16 -18.01
CA ASP A 78 -2.53 9.63 -17.72
C ASP A 78 -2.52 10.51 -16.46
N PRO A 79 -2.68 11.83 -16.57
CA PRO A 79 -2.61 12.73 -15.41
C PRO A 79 -3.77 12.55 -14.42
N LEU A 80 -4.81 11.80 -14.79
CA LEU A 80 -5.96 11.49 -13.94
C LEU A 80 -5.84 10.12 -13.26
N PHE A 81 -4.82 9.35 -13.61
CA PHE A 81 -4.55 8.05 -13.01
C PHE A 81 -3.39 8.15 -12.01
N ASN A 82 -3.54 7.48 -10.88
CA ASN A 82 -2.47 7.32 -9.90
C ASN A 82 -2.24 5.82 -9.70
N SER A 83 -1.31 5.28 -10.48
CA SER A 83 -1.01 3.86 -10.51
C SER A 83 -0.20 3.37 -9.31
N LEU A 84 0.37 4.30 -8.54
CA LEU A 84 1.10 3.95 -7.33
C LEU A 84 0.57 4.72 -6.10
N PRO A 85 -0.52 4.21 -5.48
CA PRO A 85 -1.18 4.87 -4.37
C PRO A 85 -0.27 5.09 -3.16
N GLY A 86 -0.57 6.11 -2.34
CA GLY A 86 0.20 6.45 -1.14
C GLY A 86 1.49 7.25 -1.41
N ALA A 87 1.90 7.41 -2.66
CA ALA A 87 3.00 8.27 -3.09
C ALA A 87 2.53 9.24 -4.18
N THR A 88 2.84 10.53 -4.04
CA THR A 88 2.47 11.55 -5.05
C THR A 88 3.47 11.50 -6.20
N GLU A 89 3.05 11.08 -7.40
CA GLU A 89 3.88 11.03 -8.60
C GLU A 89 4.33 12.40 -9.11
N PRO A 90 5.52 12.51 -9.75
CA PRO A 90 6.55 11.52 -9.94
C PRO A 90 7.30 11.30 -8.63
N TYR A 91 7.96 10.17 -8.56
CA TYR A 91 8.79 9.88 -7.41
C TYR A 91 9.92 8.93 -7.79
N LEU A 92 10.75 8.63 -6.80
CA LEU A 92 12.00 7.92 -7.00
C LEU A 92 11.79 6.49 -7.52
N PHE A 93 10.74 5.79 -7.12
CA PHE A 93 10.44 4.44 -7.64
C PHE A 93 10.01 4.43 -9.12
N SER A 94 9.16 5.35 -9.59
CA SER A 94 8.82 5.43 -11.03
C SER A 94 10.05 5.80 -11.87
N SER A 95 10.92 6.65 -11.32
CA SER A 95 12.23 6.95 -11.89
C SER A 95 13.12 5.70 -11.93
N TYR A 96 13.11 4.88 -10.88
CA TYR A 96 13.81 3.61 -10.84
C TYR A 96 13.33 2.64 -11.92
N TYR A 97 12.01 2.40 -12.01
CA TYR A 97 11.46 1.51 -13.02
C TYR A 97 11.81 1.95 -14.43
N SER A 98 11.72 3.25 -14.69
CA SER A 98 12.06 3.85 -15.98
C SER A 98 13.55 3.68 -16.32
N ILE A 99 14.44 4.16 -15.46
CA ILE A 99 15.89 4.17 -15.74
C ILE A 99 16.45 2.75 -15.77
N LYS A 100 16.02 1.86 -14.86
CA LYS A 100 16.46 0.46 -14.86
C LYS A 100 15.91 -0.35 -16.04
N SER A 101 14.78 0.05 -16.62
CA SER A 101 14.33 -0.50 -17.91
C SER A 101 15.24 -0.06 -19.05
N LEU A 102 15.67 1.20 -19.07
CA LEU A 102 16.63 1.69 -20.07
C LEU A 102 18.01 1.06 -19.90
N ASP A 103 18.43 0.76 -18.67
CA ASP A 103 19.69 0.07 -18.35
C ASP A 103 19.76 -1.32 -18.99
N VAL A 104 18.67 -2.09 -18.96
CA VAL A 104 18.57 -3.39 -19.67
C VAL A 104 18.87 -3.23 -21.17
N PHE A 105 18.48 -2.11 -21.77
CA PHE A 105 18.75 -1.82 -23.17
C PHE A 105 20.11 -1.14 -23.43
N GLY A 106 20.86 -0.78 -22.40
CA GLY A 106 22.06 0.04 -22.51
C GLY A 106 21.78 1.48 -22.96
N MET A 107 20.58 2.00 -22.65
CA MET A 107 20.03 3.26 -23.17
C MET A 107 19.80 4.31 -22.07
N VAL A 108 20.42 4.19 -20.91
CA VAL A 108 20.32 5.21 -19.83
C VAL A 108 20.66 6.62 -20.35
N GLY A 109 21.58 6.74 -21.30
CA GLY A 109 21.98 8.02 -21.90
C GLY A 109 20.90 8.73 -22.73
N THR A 110 19.72 8.14 -22.95
CA THR A 110 18.61 8.80 -23.65
C THR A 110 17.81 9.75 -22.78
N ILE A 111 17.95 9.67 -21.45
CA ILE A 111 17.24 10.56 -20.52
C ILE A 111 17.86 11.95 -20.52
N ASN A 112 17.10 12.96 -20.11
CA ASN A 112 17.65 14.25 -19.75
C ASN A 112 18.35 14.15 -18.38
N ILE A 113 19.64 13.82 -18.41
CA ILE A 113 20.45 13.49 -17.23
C ILE A 113 20.57 14.67 -16.26
N ASN A 114 20.78 15.88 -16.78
CA ASN A 114 20.98 17.07 -15.96
C ASN A 114 19.71 17.39 -15.16
N THR A 115 18.54 17.26 -15.79
CA THR A 115 17.27 17.48 -15.09
C THR A 115 16.98 16.38 -14.08
N PHE A 116 17.33 15.14 -14.39
CA PHE A 116 17.23 14.05 -13.44
C PHE A 116 18.14 14.25 -12.21
N HIS A 117 19.36 14.77 -12.39
CA HIS A 117 20.23 15.12 -11.26
C HIS A 117 19.67 16.27 -10.41
N LEU A 118 19.01 17.26 -11.02
CA LEU A 118 18.27 18.28 -10.27
C LEU A 118 17.14 17.66 -9.44
N PHE A 119 16.42 16.69 -10.00
CA PHE A 119 15.41 15.93 -9.27
C PHE A 119 16.02 15.20 -8.08
N LEU A 120 17.07 14.39 -8.27
CA LEU A 120 17.77 13.68 -7.18
C LEU A 120 18.24 14.64 -6.09
N GLY A 121 18.85 15.77 -6.47
CA GLY A 121 19.27 16.80 -5.51
C GLY A 121 18.11 17.43 -4.73
N SER A 122 16.91 17.51 -5.32
CA SER A 122 15.73 18.07 -4.63
C SER A 122 15.12 17.13 -3.58
N ILE A 123 15.40 15.82 -3.68
CA ILE A 123 14.88 14.79 -2.78
C ILE A 123 15.94 14.19 -1.86
N TYR A 124 17.22 14.48 -2.08
CA TYR A 124 18.29 14.12 -1.16
C TYR A 124 18.30 15.08 0.05
N ASN A 125 18.36 14.51 1.25
CA ASN A 125 18.59 15.25 2.49
C ASN A 125 20.07 15.14 2.87
N PRO A 126 20.88 16.19 2.63
CA PRO A 126 22.31 16.14 2.91
C PRO A 126 22.65 16.24 4.40
N ASP A 127 21.73 16.72 5.24
CA ASP A 127 21.96 16.85 6.69
C ASP A 127 21.81 15.50 7.42
N GLU A 128 21.00 14.58 6.85
CA GLU A 128 20.66 13.29 7.46
C GLU A 128 21.01 12.08 6.55
N ASP A 129 21.66 12.34 5.40
CA ASP A 129 22.17 11.34 4.46
C ASP A 129 21.13 10.30 4.00
N PHE A 130 19.97 10.77 3.53
CA PHE A 130 18.94 9.90 2.95
C PHE A 130 18.19 10.54 1.80
N PHE A 131 17.47 9.73 1.03
CA PHE A 131 16.54 10.21 0.01
C PHE A 131 15.09 10.16 0.51
N TYR A 132 14.33 11.22 0.24
CA TYR A 132 12.87 11.14 0.21
C TYR A 132 12.43 10.44 -1.07
N SER A 133 11.25 9.79 -1.07
CA SER A 133 10.75 9.21 -2.32
C SER A 133 10.24 10.28 -3.29
N SER A 134 9.80 11.44 -2.79
CA SER A 134 9.35 12.58 -3.61
C SER A 134 9.68 13.94 -2.96
N PRO A 135 9.62 15.05 -3.71
CA PRO A 135 9.84 16.40 -3.17
C PRO A 135 8.89 16.79 -2.04
N ASN A 136 7.72 16.15 -1.95
CA ASN A 136 6.74 16.36 -0.88
C ASN A 136 7.10 15.65 0.43
N LYS A 137 8.30 15.05 0.54
CA LYS A 137 8.88 14.45 1.76
C LYS A 137 7.97 13.41 2.41
N ASN A 138 7.84 12.24 1.79
CA ASN A 138 6.91 11.19 2.22
C ASN A 138 7.60 9.90 2.77
N LYS A 139 6.72 8.93 3.09
CA LYS A 139 6.80 7.83 4.06
C LYS A 139 7.61 6.60 3.64
N SER A 140 8.71 6.75 2.90
CA SER A 140 9.51 5.59 2.42
C SER A 140 11.01 5.85 2.33
N ASN A 141 11.59 6.64 3.25
CA ASN A 141 12.96 7.13 3.15
C ASN A 141 14.03 6.02 3.17
N ILE A 142 13.79 4.89 3.83
CA ILE A 142 14.78 3.80 3.90
C ILE A 142 14.95 3.13 2.53
N VAL A 143 13.85 2.70 1.92
CA VAL A 143 13.87 2.11 0.57
C VAL A 143 14.23 3.14 -0.49
N ALA A 144 13.78 4.39 -0.35
CA ALA A 144 14.16 5.49 -1.25
C ALA A 144 15.67 5.73 -1.22
N SER A 145 16.33 5.68 -0.05
CA SER A 145 17.78 5.80 0.04
C SER A 145 18.52 4.70 -0.72
N ALA A 146 18.08 3.45 -0.61
CA ALA A 146 18.69 2.35 -1.34
C ALA A 146 18.54 2.53 -2.86
N ILE A 147 17.35 2.88 -3.32
CA ILE A 147 17.06 3.16 -4.73
C ILE A 147 17.85 4.39 -5.23
N GLY A 148 17.87 5.46 -4.44
CA GLY A 148 18.57 6.70 -4.74
C GLY A 148 20.07 6.48 -4.87
N LEU A 149 20.66 5.64 -4.03
CA LEU A 149 22.04 5.19 -4.14
C LEU A 149 22.31 4.46 -5.46
N ASP A 150 21.49 3.45 -5.81
CA ASP A 150 21.64 2.71 -7.08
C ASP A 150 21.55 3.65 -8.29
N LEU A 151 20.50 4.49 -8.34
CA LEU A 151 20.32 5.45 -9.43
C LEU A 151 21.42 6.51 -9.48
N SER A 152 21.93 6.97 -8.34
CA SER A 152 23.02 7.93 -8.30
C SER A 152 24.29 7.35 -8.93
N LYS A 153 24.62 6.11 -8.59
CA LYS A 153 25.78 5.41 -9.18
C LYS A 153 25.59 5.12 -10.67
N LEU A 154 24.40 4.68 -11.07
CA LEU A 154 24.08 4.38 -12.46
C LEU A 154 24.13 5.62 -13.37
N THR A 155 23.70 6.77 -12.83
CA THR A 155 23.56 8.02 -13.60
C THR A 155 24.69 9.02 -13.38
N GLY A 156 25.62 8.74 -12.46
CA GLY A 156 26.73 9.62 -12.13
C GLY A 156 26.34 10.86 -11.31
N PHE A 157 25.24 10.80 -10.55
CA PHE A 157 24.91 11.85 -9.58
C PHE A 157 25.92 11.82 -8.43
N VAL A 158 26.46 12.99 -8.07
CA VAL A 158 27.47 13.11 -7.02
C VAL A 158 26.76 13.27 -5.68
N LEU A 159 26.93 12.27 -4.81
CA LEU A 159 26.48 12.30 -3.42
C LEU A 159 27.47 13.09 -2.55
N ASP A 160 26.95 13.78 -1.52
CA ASP A 160 27.80 14.47 -0.55
C ASP A 160 28.60 13.46 0.28
N ASP A 161 27.95 12.39 0.77
CA ASP A 161 28.60 11.27 1.43
C ASP A 161 27.93 9.91 1.11
N GLU A 162 28.47 9.19 0.12
CA GLU A 162 28.01 7.84 -0.23
C GLU A 162 28.13 6.86 0.95
N THR A 163 29.12 7.04 1.82
CA THR A 163 29.36 6.13 2.96
C THR A 163 28.29 6.32 4.01
N GLN A 164 27.91 7.56 4.32
CA GLN A 164 26.85 7.82 5.29
C GLN A 164 25.48 7.42 4.76
N LEU A 165 25.17 7.66 3.49
CA LEU A 165 23.94 7.15 2.87
C LEU A 165 23.87 5.61 2.95
N THR A 166 24.98 4.95 2.69
CA THR A 166 25.07 3.49 2.80
C THR A 166 24.89 3.03 4.25
N ASN A 167 25.51 3.71 5.22
CA ASN A 167 25.36 3.42 6.64
C ASN A 167 23.92 3.63 7.10
N PHE A 168 23.25 4.70 6.65
CA PHE A 168 21.84 4.97 6.93
C PHE A 168 20.97 3.76 6.56
N ILE A 169 21.17 3.16 5.38
CA ILE A 169 20.40 1.97 4.97
C ILE A 169 20.66 0.80 5.93
N TYR A 170 21.90 0.55 6.34
CA TYR A 170 22.24 -0.60 7.19
C TYR A 170 21.82 -0.45 8.65
N THR A 171 21.93 0.75 9.21
CA THR A 171 21.61 1.01 10.61
C THR A 171 20.12 1.09 10.88
N HIS A 172 19.29 1.25 9.85
CA HIS A 172 17.83 1.26 9.94
C HIS A 172 17.19 -0.10 9.64
N ARG A 173 17.91 -1.20 9.88
CA ARG A 173 17.27 -2.49 10.05
C ARG A 173 16.43 -2.49 11.33
N ASN A 174 15.20 -3.00 11.27
CA ASN A 174 14.28 -3.08 12.39
C ASN A 174 14.66 -4.22 13.36
N SER A 175 13.88 -4.38 14.43
CA SER A 175 14.13 -5.38 15.48
C SER A 175 14.07 -6.84 14.98
N LEU A 176 13.38 -7.10 13.88
CA LEU A 176 13.36 -8.42 13.23
C LEU A 176 14.66 -8.68 12.45
N GLY A 177 15.37 -7.62 12.04
CA GLY A 177 16.54 -7.70 11.19
C GLY A 177 16.22 -7.54 9.70
N ILE A 178 15.05 -7.01 9.35
CA ILE A 178 14.73 -6.54 7.99
C ILE A 178 14.58 -5.02 8.03
N TRP A 179 13.84 -4.40 7.10
CA TRP A 179 13.63 -2.95 7.07
C TRP A 179 12.16 -2.62 7.15
N ASP A 180 11.86 -1.52 7.85
CA ASP A 180 10.60 -0.81 7.70
C ASP A 180 10.67 0.06 6.44
N GLY A 181 9.51 0.48 5.93
CA GLY A 181 9.44 1.40 4.80
C GLY A 181 10.09 2.76 5.12
N SER A 182 9.97 3.25 6.35
CA SER A 182 10.55 4.53 6.76
C SER A 182 10.92 4.63 8.24
N THR A 183 11.68 5.68 8.57
CA THR A 183 12.02 6.01 9.96
C THR A 183 10.87 6.57 10.78
N ALA A 184 9.80 7.05 10.14
CA ALA A 184 8.61 7.59 10.80
C ALA A 184 7.49 6.54 10.91
N VAL A 185 7.31 5.74 9.86
CA VAL A 185 6.28 4.70 9.76
C VAL A 185 6.96 3.34 9.76
N GLN A 186 6.80 2.62 10.86
CA GLN A 186 7.38 1.30 11.12
C GLN A 186 6.48 0.18 10.58
N ILE A 187 6.25 0.21 9.27
CA ILE A 187 5.56 -0.85 8.54
C ILE A 187 6.59 -1.59 7.70
N HIS A 188 6.65 -2.91 7.82
CA HIS A 188 7.55 -3.76 7.05
C HIS A 188 6.78 -4.58 6.02
N GLU A 189 7.06 -4.30 4.75
CA GLU A 189 6.51 -5.05 3.62
C GLU A 189 7.63 -5.80 2.88
N LEU A 190 7.30 -6.97 2.34
CA LEU A 190 8.27 -7.79 1.61
C LEU A 190 8.86 -7.03 0.41
N ILE A 191 8.06 -6.16 -0.22
CA ILE A 191 8.48 -5.37 -1.38
C ILE A 191 9.57 -4.35 -1.02
N ASP A 192 9.58 -3.80 0.20
CA ASP A 192 10.60 -2.84 0.64
C ASP A 192 11.94 -3.56 0.87
N ALA A 193 11.91 -4.66 1.62
CA ALA A 193 13.10 -5.49 1.85
C ALA A 193 13.70 -5.99 0.53
N PHE A 194 12.85 -6.47 -0.40
CA PHE A 194 13.28 -6.89 -1.72
C PHE A 194 13.95 -5.75 -2.51
N GLN A 195 13.34 -4.56 -2.52
CA GLN A 195 13.88 -3.42 -3.27
C GLN A 195 15.20 -2.92 -2.69
N ILE A 196 15.34 -2.89 -1.35
CA ILE A 196 16.59 -2.52 -0.67
C ILE A 196 17.70 -3.51 -1.03
N ILE A 197 17.47 -4.81 -0.88
CA ILE A 197 18.46 -5.85 -1.19
C ILE A 197 18.89 -5.78 -2.65
N ARG A 198 17.93 -5.62 -3.57
CA ARG A 198 18.21 -5.49 -5.00
C ARG A 198 19.05 -4.25 -5.30
N ALA A 199 18.68 -3.09 -4.76
CA ALA A 199 19.42 -1.85 -4.98
C ALA A 199 20.82 -1.89 -4.35
N LEU A 200 20.99 -2.49 -3.17
CA LEU A 200 22.31 -2.74 -2.57
C LEU A 200 23.16 -3.69 -3.41
N ASN A 201 22.55 -4.70 -4.04
CA ASN A 201 23.26 -5.60 -4.93
C ASN A 201 23.72 -4.88 -6.21
N ASP A 202 22.80 -4.18 -6.88
CA ASP A 202 23.07 -3.47 -8.14
C ASP A 202 24.09 -2.33 -7.95
N SER A 203 24.03 -1.65 -6.79
CA SER A 203 25.01 -0.64 -6.39
C SER A 203 26.34 -1.23 -5.91
N GLY A 204 26.50 -2.55 -5.84
CA GLY A 204 27.71 -3.22 -5.39
C GLY A 204 28.01 -3.04 -3.89
N LYS A 205 27.00 -2.74 -3.08
CA LYS A 205 27.10 -2.52 -1.64
C LYS A 205 26.66 -3.71 -0.80
N ILE A 206 25.93 -4.68 -1.36
CA ILE A 206 25.40 -5.85 -0.64
C ILE A 206 26.46 -6.62 0.17
N GLY A 207 27.71 -6.62 -0.28
CA GLY A 207 28.83 -7.29 0.41
C GLY A 207 29.19 -6.71 1.79
N ALA A 208 28.61 -5.59 2.20
CA ALA A 208 28.76 -5.05 3.55
C ALA A 208 27.86 -5.77 4.58
N LEU A 209 26.82 -6.47 4.13
CA LEU A 209 26.02 -7.33 5.02
C LEU A 209 26.85 -8.55 5.41
N SER A 210 26.90 -8.85 6.71
CA SER A 210 27.59 -10.05 7.19
C SER A 210 26.82 -11.32 6.79
N PRO A 211 27.47 -12.50 6.73
CA PRO A 211 26.78 -13.76 6.50
C PRO A 211 25.63 -14.00 7.49
N SER A 212 25.78 -13.57 8.75
CA SER A 212 24.71 -13.64 9.75
C SER A 212 23.53 -12.72 9.44
N ASP A 213 23.79 -11.52 8.89
CA ASP A 213 22.70 -10.62 8.47
C ASP A 213 21.91 -11.22 7.32
N ILE A 214 22.60 -11.80 6.34
CA ILE A 214 21.98 -12.45 5.19
C ILE A 214 21.12 -13.63 5.63
N THR A 215 21.63 -14.48 6.53
CA THR A 215 20.85 -15.58 7.10
C THR A 215 19.62 -15.07 7.84
N GLN A 216 19.79 -14.06 8.71
CA GLN A 216 18.66 -13.49 9.46
C GLN A 216 17.59 -12.91 8.53
N ILE A 217 17.98 -12.15 7.50
CA ILE A 217 17.04 -11.60 6.52
C ILE A 217 16.26 -12.73 5.83
N ALA A 218 16.95 -13.79 5.39
CA ALA A 218 16.32 -14.91 4.72
C ALA A 218 15.34 -15.66 5.65
N ASP A 219 15.75 -15.92 6.89
CA ASP A 219 14.93 -16.60 7.90
C ASP A 219 13.67 -15.78 8.21
N ILE A 220 13.78 -14.46 8.40
CA ILE A 220 12.62 -13.59 8.64
C ILE A 220 11.68 -13.56 7.44
N ILE A 221 12.20 -13.51 6.20
CA ILE A 221 11.35 -13.57 5.00
C ILE A 221 10.54 -14.88 4.98
N VAL A 222 11.17 -16.00 5.34
CA VAL A 222 10.49 -17.30 5.42
C VAL A 222 9.46 -17.30 6.55
N ASP A 223 9.86 -16.92 7.77
CA ASP A 223 9.02 -17.08 8.96
C ASP A 223 7.81 -16.14 8.97
N TYR A 224 7.95 -14.92 8.44
CA TYR A 224 6.92 -13.88 8.55
C TYR A 224 6.09 -13.69 7.29
N TYR A 225 6.60 -14.08 6.12
CA TYR A 225 5.90 -13.86 4.85
C TYR A 225 5.49 -15.15 4.17
N SER A 226 6.07 -16.31 4.49
CA SER A 226 5.64 -17.57 3.88
C SER A 226 4.28 -18.02 4.41
N HIS A 227 3.39 -18.40 3.49
CA HIS A 227 2.05 -18.88 3.78
C HIS A 227 1.75 -20.09 2.89
N GLY A 228 1.75 -21.29 3.48
CA GLY A 228 1.55 -22.54 2.75
C GLY A 228 2.66 -22.79 1.73
N GLN A 229 2.34 -22.70 0.43
CA GLN A 229 3.29 -22.89 -0.68
C GLN A 229 3.74 -21.58 -1.34
N GLY A 230 3.39 -20.41 -0.77
CA GLY A 230 3.70 -19.11 -1.35
C GLY A 230 4.19 -18.09 -0.32
N PHE A 231 4.34 -16.84 -0.76
CA PHE A 231 4.70 -15.70 0.08
C PHE A 231 3.61 -14.62 -0.03
N SER A 232 3.34 -13.95 1.09
CA SER A 232 2.51 -12.74 1.18
C SER A 232 3.39 -11.50 1.04
N LEU A 233 2.82 -10.40 0.53
CA LEU A 233 3.50 -9.09 0.55
C LEU A 233 3.50 -8.48 1.96
N ILE A 234 2.51 -8.87 2.77
CA ILE A 234 2.30 -8.38 4.13
C ILE A 234 2.72 -9.45 5.13
N SER A 235 3.43 -9.02 6.18
CA SER A 235 3.86 -9.87 7.28
C SER A 235 2.67 -10.47 8.04
N ILE A 236 2.85 -11.67 8.58
CA ILE A 236 1.93 -12.31 9.54
C ILE A 236 1.70 -11.45 10.81
N ASP A 237 2.55 -10.46 11.07
CA ASP A 237 2.40 -9.47 12.16
C ASP A 237 1.20 -8.53 12.00
N TYR A 238 0.57 -8.53 10.82
CA TYR A 238 -0.58 -7.70 10.50
C TYR A 238 -1.84 -8.57 10.25
N PRO A 239 -2.29 -9.37 11.23
CA PRO A 239 -3.46 -10.21 11.04
C PRO A 239 -4.71 -9.35 10.76
N THR A 240 -5.56 -9.84 9.86
CA THR A 240 -6.83 -9.18 9.57
C THR A 240 -7.84 -9.41 10.70
N ILE A 241 -8.69 -8.41 10.96
CA ILE A 241 -9.83 -8.55 11.88
C ILE A 241 -10.75 -9.69 11.44
N SER A 242 -10.93 -9.88 10.13
CA SER A 242 -11.66 -11.03 9.59
C SER A 242 -11.02 -12.37 9.94
N LEU A 243 -9.68 -12.49 9.94
CA LEU A 243 -8.99 -13.71 10.35
C LEU A 243 -9.18 -13.96 11.85
N ILE A 244 -9.00 -12.93 12.67
CA ILE A 244 -9.22 -12.99 14.12
C ILE A 244 -10.65 -13.46 14.43
N HIS A 245 -11.66 -12.84 13.80
CA HIS A 245 -13.07 -13.18 13.97
C HIS A 245 -13.39 -14.63 13.56
N LYS A 246 -12.82 -15.10 12.46
CA LYS A 246 -13.00 -16.49 12.00
C LYS A 246 -12.38 -17.49 12.96
N ILE A 247 -11.17 -17.22 13.49
CA ILE A 247 -10.51 -18.09 14.47
C ILE A 247 -11.40 -18.20 15.73
N ILE A 248 -11.80 -17.07 16.30
CA ILE A 248 -12.63 -17.03 17.51
C ILE A 248 -13.97 -17.74 17.29
N SER A 249 -14.65 -17.41 16.20
CA SER A 249 -15.95 -18.02 15.87
C SER A 249 -15.84 -19.54 15.64
N SER A 250 -14.71 -20.00 15.08
CA SER A 250 -14.47 -21.43 14.90
C SER A 250 -14.27 -22.14 16.24
N PHE A 251 -13.46 -21.57 17.14
CA PHE A 251 -13.28 -22.13 18.49
C PHE A 251 -14.58 -22.08 19.30
N GLU A 252 -15.39 -21.04 19.14
CA GLU A 252 -16.71 -20.92 19.75
C GLU A 252 -17.68 -22.02 19.30
N LEU A 253 -17.71 -22.29 18.00
CA LEU A 253 -18.55 -23.35 17.43
C LEU A 253 -18.24 -24.73 18.04
N TYR A 254 -17.00 -24.96 18.47
CA TYR A 254 -16.58 -26.19 19.14
C TYR A 254 -16.54 -26.09 20.68
N GLY A 255 -16.97 -24.97 21.26
CA GLY A 255 -17.00 -24.76 22.71
C GLY A 255 -15.62 -24.57 23.36
N ASN A 256 -14.59 -24.24 22.57
CA ASN A 256 -13.20 -24.20 22.99
C ASN A 256 -12.63 -22.77 23.04
N VAL A 257 -13.46 -21.72 23.07
CA VAL A 257 -12.98 -20.31 23.06
C VAL A 257 -11.93 -20.08 24.14
N SER A 258 -12.07 -20.69 25.31
CA SER A 258 -11.13 -20.59 26.43
C SER A 258 -9.69 -21.02 26.13
N ASP A 259 -9.46 -21.76 25.04
CA ASP A 259 -8.13 -22.20 24.62
C ASP A 259 -7.35 -21.07 23.90
N LEU A 260 -8.02 -19.98 23.55
CA LEU A 260 -7.42 -18.82 22.91
C LEU A 260 -6.80 -17.86 23.93
N ASP A 261 -5.72 -17.19 23.55
CA ASP A 261 -5.14 -16.11 24.34
C ASP A 261 -5.97 -14.83 24.21
N PHE A 262 -6.89 -14.62 25.15
CA PHE A 262 -7.79 -13.47 25.14
C PHE A 262 -7.09 -12.12 25.28
N GLN A 263 -5.96 -12.06 25.97
CA GLN A 263 -5.27 -10.79 26.18
C GLN A 263 -4.55 -10.36 24.90
N GLU A 264 -3.91 -11.32 24.24
CA GLU A 264 -3.24 -11.06 22.97
C GLU A 264 -4.26 -10.71 21.87
N ILE A 265 -5.35 -11.46 21.77
CA ILE A 265 -6.43 -11.13 20.81
C ILE A 265 -7.02 -9.75 21.12
N TYR A 266 -7.26 -9.43 22.40
CA TYR A 266 -7.78 -8.12 22.79
C TYR A 266 -6.82 -7.01 22.38
N ARG A 267 -5.52 -7.17 22.62
CA ARG A 267 -4.47 -6.22 22.19
C ARG A 267 -4.50 -6.01 20.67
N LEU A 268 -4.53 -7.08 19.88
CA LEU A 268 -4.56 -6.99 18.42
C LEU A 268 -5.81 -6.27 17.90
N ILE A 269 -6.99 -6.54 18.48
CA ILE A 269 -8.23 -5.83 18.10
C ILE A 269 -8.16 -4.36 18.47
N LEU A 270 -7.60 -4.02 19.65
CA LEU A 270 -7.44 -2.63 20.08
C LEU A 270 -6.55 -1.81 19.15
N GLU A 271 -5.48 -2.40 18.62
CA GLU A 271 -4.57 -1.73 17.69
C GLU A 271 -5.22 -1.35 16.36
N ALA A 272 -6.35 -1.98 16.02
CA ALA A 272 -7.12 -1.64 14.83
C ALA A 272 -8.17 -0.54 15.07
N TYR A 273 -8.43 -0.14 16.32
CA TYR A 273 -9.49 0.82 16.64
C TYR A 273 -9.06 2.28 16.40
N VAL A 274 -9.94 3.05 15.77
CA VAL A 274 -9.80 4.49 15.53
C VAL A 274 -10.80 5.22 16.39
N TYR A 275 -10.31 6.17 17.20
CA TYR A 275 -11.13 7.00 18.08
C TYR A 275 -10.89 8.49 17.82
N GLU A 276 -11.91 9.21 17.35
CA GLU A 276 -11.92 10.67 17.15
C GLU A 276 -10.73 11.23 16.35
N ASP A 277 -10.30 10.52 15.31
CA ASP A 277 -9.10 10.87 14.55
C ASP A 277 -9.40 11.73 13.30
N ILE A 278 -8.46 11.84 12.34
CA ILE A 278 -8.48 12.68 11.13
C ILE A 278 -9.79 12.61 10.34
N ILE A 279 -10.43 11.44 10.30
CA ILE A 279 -11.71 11.23 9.60
C ILE A 279 -12.93 11.57 10.44
N LEU A 280 -12.76 11.91 11.73
CA LEU A 280 -13.78 12.26 12.72
C LEU A 280 -14.84 11.17 12.98
N TYR A 281 -14.66 9.96 12.45
CA TYR A 281 -15.55 8.80 12.65
C TYR A 281 -14.82 7.68 13.39
N ASN A 282 -15.50 7.07 14.34
CA ASN A 282 -14.99 5.90 15.07
C ASN A 282 -15.21 4.60 14.29
N GLY A 283 -14.27 3.66 14.39
CA GLY A 283 -14.38 2.37 13.72
C GLY A 283 -13.12 1.53 13.83
N PHE A 284 -13.10 0.39 13.11
CA PHE A 284 -11.95 -0.51 13.11
C PHE A 284 -11.36 -0.64 11.71
N TYR A 285 -10.03 -0.53 11.63
CA TYR A 285 -9.27 -1.01 10.48
C TYR A 285 -9.43 -2.52 10.32
N SER A 286 -9.23 -3.02 9.11
CA SER A 286 -9.43 -4.41 8.72
C SER A 286 -8.25 -5.30 9.15
N TYR A 287 -7.21 -4.72 9.73
CA TYR A 287 -6.00 -5.37 10.21
C TYR A 287 -5.46 -4.67 11.45
N SER A 288 -4.72 -5.42 12.27
CA SER A 288 -4.08 -4.90 13.48
C SER A 288 -2.70 -4.31 13.19
N ASN A 289 -2.08 -3.74 14.22
CA ASN A 289 -0.68 -3.31 14.21
C ASN A 289 -0.34 -2.28 13.11
N PHE A 290 -1.30 -1.40 12.77
CA PHE A 290 -1.15 -0.39 11.71
C PHE A 290 -0.26 0.82 12.10
N GLY A 291 0.32 0.79 13.30
CA GLY A 291 1.15 1.87 13.83
C GLY A 291 0.37 3.14 14.18
N ALA A 292 1.03 4.06 14.89
CA ALA A 292 0.43 5.29 15.41
C ALA A 292 0.19 6.40 14.37
N LEU A 293 0.55 6.18 13.10
CA LEU A 293 0.52 7.20 12.04
C LEU A 293 -0.43 6.86 10.88
N TRP A 294 -1.31 5.87 11.06
CA TRP A 294 -2.41 5.53 10.14
C TRP A 294 -1.99 5.58 8.66
N THR A 295 -0.93 4.84 8.34
CA THR A 295 -0.29 4.93 7.02
C THR A 295 -0.58 3.69 6.21
N PRO A 296 -1.34 3.79 5.10
CA PRO A 296 -1.69 2.62 4.30
C PRO A 296 -0.45 1.86 3.86
N PHE A 297 -0.59 0.54 3.71
CA PHE A 297 0.42 -0.26 3.05
C PHE A 297 0.66 0.25 1.63
N ARG A 298 1.91 0.15 1.16
CA ARG A 298 2.25 0.40 -0.24
C ARG A 298 1.71 -0.71 -1.14
N SER A 299 1.75 -1.95 -0.66
CA SER A 299 1.14 -3.10 -1.31
C SER A 299 -0.35 -3.15 -0.99
N PHE A 300 -1.19 -3.41 -1.99
CA PHE A 300 -2.61 -3.74 -1.79
C PHE A 300 -2.75 -5.25 -1.68
N PRO A 301 -2.98 -5.81 -0.48
CA PRO A 301 -3.02 -7.25 -0.31
C PRO A 301 -4.23 -7.83 -1.03
N ILE A 302 -4.11 -9.06 -1.55
CA ILE A 302 -5.18 -9.72 -2.32
C ILE A 302 -6.48 -9.82 -1.51
N GLU A 303 -6.37 -9.87 -0.18
CA GLU A 303 -7.47 -9.93 0.78
C GLU A 303 -8.35 -8.68 0.77
N PHE A 304 -7.84 -7.55 0.26
CA PHE A 304 -8.58 -6.31 0.09
C PHE A 304 -9.38 -6.34 -1.21
N TYR A 305 -9.09 -7.27 -2.13
CA TYR A 305 -9.87 -7.52 -3.35
C TYR A 305 -11.26 -8.11 -3.06
N SER A 306 -12.27 -7.24 -2.94
CA SER A 306 -13.66 -7.67 -3.02
C SER A 306 -13.96 -8.08 -4.47
N SER A 307 -14.49 -9.29 -4.67
CA SER A 307 -14.75 -9.89 -5.99
C SER A 307 -15.93 -9.27 -6.76
N GLY A 308 -16.32 -8.04 -6.44
CA GLY A 308 -17.44 -7.34 -7.07
C GLY A 308 -16.97 -6.10 -7.82
N ASN A 309 -16.92 -6.16 -9.14
CA ASN A 309 -16.87 -4.96 -9.97
C ASN A 309 -18.29 -4.37 -10.00
N LYS A 310 -18.48 -3.12 -9.56
CA LYS A 310 -19.71 -2.37 -9.80
C LYS A 310 -19.36 -1.16 -10.66
N ASN A 311 -20.25 -0.84 -11.61
CA ASN A 311 -20.07 0.15 -12.68
C ASN A 311 -19.56 1.56 -12.29
N TYR A 312 -19.41 1.88 -11.00
CA TYR A 312 -19.17 3.24 -10.51
C TYR A 312 -18.13 3.36 -9.39
N SER A 313 -17.53 2.26 -8.91
CA SER A 313 -16.49 2.32 -7.89
C SER A 313 -15.50 1.15 -8.01
N ASN A 314 -14.22 1.49 -8.13
CA ASN A 314 -13.08 0.56 -8.06
C ASN A 314 -12.57 0.42 -6.62
N GLU A 315 -13.42 0.76 -5.64
CA GLU A 315 -13.01 0.87 -4.26
C GLU A 315 -13.04 -0.50 -3.61
N ILE A 316 -11.86 -1.09 -3.63
CA ILE A 316 -11.60 -2.46 -3.29
C ILE A 316 -10.99 -2.48 -1.87
N GLY A 317 -11.75 -3.01 -0.91
CA GLY A 317 -11.25 -3.32 0.44
C GLY A 317 -10.84 -2.08 1.21
N TYR A 318 -11.82 -1.31 1.66
CA TYR A 318 -11.52 -0.20 2.55
C TYR A 318 -10.82 -0.67 3.81
N GLU A 319 -9.68 -0.04 4.09
CA GLU A 319 -8.89 -0.33 5.28
C GLU A 319 -9.77 -0.24 6.52
N MET A 320 -10.68 0.73 6.63
CA MET A 320 -11.70 0.81 7.70
C MET A 320 -13.11 0.54 7.16
N SER A 321 -13.91 -0.29 7.84
CA SER A 321 -15.28 -0.57 7.39
C SER A 321 -16.23 -1.04 8.49
N HIS A 322 -17.54 -0.87 8.28
CA HIS A 322 -18.56 -1.42 9.20
C HIS A 322 -18.47 -2.94 9.37
N ARG A 323 -17.92 -3.66 8.37
CA ARG A 323 -17.62 -5.09 8.50
C ARG A 323 -16.55 -5.34 9.55
N ALA A 324 -15.43 -4.65 9.47
CA ALA A 324 -14.36 -4.75 10.45
C ALA A 324 -14.86 -4.35 11.85
N THR A 325 -15.69 -3.31 11.95
CA THR A 325 -16.33 -2.92 13.22
C THR A 325 -17.20 -4.04 13.79
N PHE A 326 -18.07 -4.66 12.97
CA PHE A 326 -18.88 -5.79 13.43
C PHE A 326 -18.00 -6.96 13.90
N GLU A 327 -17.08 -7.39 13.05
CA GLU A 327 -16.22 -8.55 13.30
C GLU A 327 -15.34 -8.33 14.55
N ALA A 328 -14.85 -7.11 14.79
CA ALA A 328 -14.12 -6.74 16.00
C ALA A 328 -15.01 -6.81 17.25
N LEU A 329 -16.15 -6.13 17.26
CA LEU A 329 -17.03 -6.09 18.45
C LEU A 329 -17.63 -7.46 18.78
N ASP A 330 -18.00 -8.24 17.77
CA ASP A 330 -18.48 -9.61 17.93
C ASP A 330 -17.37 -10.52 18.49
N SER A 331 -16.14 -10.36 18.00
CA SER A 331 -14.97 -11.06 18.57
C SER A 331 -14.77 -10.69 20.04
N LEU A 332 -14.81 -9.40 20.39
CA LEU A 332 -14.71 -8.92 21.77
C LEU A 332 -15.82 -9.48 22.66
N LYS A 333 -17.05 -9.59 22.14
CA LYS A 333 -18.17 -10.20 22.87
C LYS A 333 -17.87 -11.67 23.19
N LYS A 334 -17.44 -12.44 22.19
CA LYS A 334 -17.15 -13.88 22.32
C LYS A 334 -16.03 -14.20 23.29
N ILE A 335 -15.00 -13.35 23.37
CA ILE A 335 -13.91 -13.51 24.35
C ILE A 335 -14.16 -12.77 25.67
N SER A 336 -15.39 -12.27 25.91
CA SER A 336 -15.78 -11.55 27.13
C SER A 336 -14.96 -10.27 27.40
N LYS A 337 -14.52 -9.57 26.35
CA LYS A 337 -13.73 -8.32 26.41
C LYS A 337 -14.46 -7.06 25.95
N LEU A 338 -15.70 -7.19 25.47
CA LEU A 338 -16.48 -6.04 25.02
C LEU A 338 -16.74 -5.00 26.12
N ASN A 339 -16.94 -5.44 27.37
CA ASN A 339 -17.12 -4.53 28.50
C ASN A 339 -15.81 -3.79 28.83
N ASP A 340 -14.67 -4.49 28.80
CA ASP A 340 -13.35 -3.87 29.02
C ASP A 340 -13.09 -2.79 27.95
N PHE A 341 -13.48 -3.05 26.71
CA PHE A 341 -13.41 -2.08 25.62
C PHE A 341 -14.30 -0.86 25.88
N GLY A 342 -15.56 -1.07 26.26
CA GLY A 342 -16.52 0.00 26.56
C GLY A 342 -16.19 0.83 27.81
N LEU A 343 -15.28 0.37 28.68
CA LEU A 343 -14.73 1.18 29.77
C LEU A 343 -13.69 2.20 29.30
N VAL A 344 -13.05 1.92 28.16
CA VAL A 344 -12.00 2.78 27.59
C VAL A 344 -12.57 3.70 26.51
N TYR A 345 -13.49 3.21 25.69
CA TYR A 345 -14.03 3.92 24.54
C TYR A 345 -15.55 4.08 24.61
N ASP A 346 -16.05 5.22 24.13
CA ASP A 346 -17.48 5.52 24.15
C ASP A 346 -18.24 4.72 23.07
N LEU A 347 -18.85 3.62 23.49
CA LEU A 347 -19.71 2.80 22.64
C LEU A 347 -20.98 3.53 22.17
N THR A 348 -21.45 4.53 22.92
CA THR A 348 -22.60 5.35 22.49
C THR A 348 -22.19 6.22 21.31
N LYS A 349 -21.00 6.83 21.39
CA LYS A 349 -20.45 7.61 20.28
C LYS A 349 -20.23 6.75 19.03
N LEU A 350 -19.62 5.56 19.16
CA LEU A 350 -19.44 4.64 18.03
C LEU A 350 -20.79 4.29 17.38
N LYS A 351 -21.83 4.04 18.19
CA LYS A 351 -23.19 3.78 17.71
C LYS A 351 -23.76 4.98 16.95
N ASP A 352 -23.59 6.20 17.47
CA ASP A 352 -24.08 7.42 16.82
C ASP A 352 -23.35 7.68 15.49
N ASP A 353 -22.02 7.52 15.44
CA ASP A 353 -21.23 7.64 14.19
C ASP A 353 -21.68 6.63 13.12
N ILE A 354 -22.04 5.40 13.52
CA ILE A 354 -22.59 4.38 12.61
C ILE A 354 -23.97 4.77 12.10
N LEU A 355 -24.82 5.38 12.94
CA LEU A 355 -26.13 5.87 12.49
C LEU A 355 -25.98 7.04 11.51
N ASP A 356 -25.00 7.90 11.73
CA ASP A 356 -24.70 9.02 10.84
C ASP A 356 -24.26 8.56 9.45
N SER A 357 -23.80 7.32 9.26
CA SER A 357 -23.48 6.76 7.93
C SER A 357 -24.71 6.36 7.10
N GLN A 358 -25.93 6.55 7.64
CA GLN A 358 -27.16 6.30 6.90
C GLN A 358 -27.34 7.33 5.77
N PHE A 359 -27.47 6.83 4.54
CA PHE A 359 -27.64 7.67 3.37
C PHE A 359 -29.10 8.10 3.20
N LEU A 360 -29.38 9.37 3.51
CA LEU A 360 -30.75 9.90 3.59
C LEU A 360 -31.14 10.84 2.44
N ASN A 361 -30.41 10.84 1.32
CA ASN A 361 -30.78 11.71 0.18
C ASN A 361 -31.91 11.07 -0.67
N PRO A 362 -33.11 11.67 -0.72
CA PRO A 362 -34.25 11.11 -1.46
C PRO A 362 -34.09 11.19 -2.99
N SER A 363 -33.10 11.94 -3.50
CA SER A 363 -32.83 12.06 -4.93
C SER A 363 -32.17 10.81 -5.53
N TYR A 364 -31.69 9.91 -4.68
CA TYR A 364 -31.05 8.64 -5.04
C TYR A 364 -31.87 7.49 -4.44
N PRO A 365 -33.05 7.18 -5.01
CA PRO A 365 -34.03 6.29 -4.38
C PRO A 365 -33.54 4.84 -4.23
N GLU A 366 -32.57 4.41 -5.04
CA GLU A 366 -31.98 3.07 -4.95
C GLU A 366 -31.01 2.92 -3.77
N GLN A 367 -30.46 4.04 -3.29
CA GLN A 367 -29.49 4.10 -2.19
C GLN A 367 -30.10 4.62 -0.89
N HIS A 368 -31.30 5.21 -0.95
CA HIS A 368 -31.94 5.85 0.19
C HIS A 368 -32.21 4.85 1.33
N GLY A 369 -31.74 5.20 2.54
CA GLY A 369 -31.88 4.43 3.77
C GLY A 369 -30.82 3.34 3.97
N ALA A 370 -30.00 3.07 2.94
CA ALA A 370 -28.84 2.20 3.08
C ALA A 370 -27.70 2.92 3.80
N PHE A 371 -26.67 2.19 4.17
CA PHE A 371 -25.49 2.73 4.85
C PHE A 371 -24.29 2.77 3.91
N THR A 372 -23.47 3.81 4.05
CA THR A 372 -22.14 3.86 3.41
C THR A 372 -21.23 2.81 4.05
N TYR A 373 -20.01 2.64 3.54
CA TYR A 373 -19.08 1.66 4.10
C TYR A 373 -18.40 2.11 5.41
N ILE A 374 -18.32 3.44 5.65
CA ILE A 374 -17.72 3.99 6.87
C ILE A 374 -18.05 5.47 7.13
N TYR A 375 -18.25 6.28 6.08
CA TYR A 375 -18.40 7.73 6.21
C TYR A 375 -19.80 8.14 6.65
N GLY A 376 -19.86 9.11 7.56
CA GLY A 376 -21.10 9.81 7.82
C GLY A 376 -21.67 10.45 6.54
N TYR A 377 -22.98 10.61 6.52
CA TYR A 377 -23.70 11.24 5.45
C TYR A 377 -23.29 12.71 5.32
N ASP A 378 -22.61 13.03 4.22
CA ASP A 378 -22.23 14.40 3.89
C ASP A 378 -22.80 14.80 2.53
N THR A 379 -23.57 15.89 2.53
CA THR A 379 -24.13 16.50 1.33
C THR A 379 -23.06 16.98 0.33
N TRP A 380 -21.85 17.32 0.79
CA TRP A 380 -20.74 17.73 -0.07
C TRP A 380 -20.11 16.56 -0.83
N LEU A 381 -20.33 15.33 -0.36
CA LEU A 381 -19.78 14.09 -0.93
C LEU A 381 -20.87 13.22 -1.58
N LEU A 382 -22.05 13.76 -1.90
CA LEU A 382 -23.20 12.97 -2.37
C LEU A 382 -22.90 12.06 -3.58
N ASP A 383 -22.26 12.60 -4.61
CA ASP A 383 -21.92 11.82 -5.81
C ASP A 383 -20.87 10.73 -5.53
N TYR A 384 -20.04 10.93 -4.51
CA TYR A 384 -19.08 9.94 -4.05
C TYR A 384 -19.76 8.87 -3.20
N LEU A 385 -20.50 9.28 -2.15
CA LEU A 385 -21.17 8.36 -1.23
C LEU A 385 -22.23 7.51 -1.93
N SER A 386 -23.01 8.09 -2.85
CA SER A 386 -24.03 7.35 -3.61
C SER A 386 -23.46 6.23 -4.48
N LYS A 387 -22.23 6.38 -4.96
CA LYS A 387 -21.51 5.34 -5.73
C LYS A 387 -20.91 4.25 -4.84
N ASN A 388 -20.77 4.53 -3.54
CA ASN A 388 -20.06 3.70 -2.58
C ASN A 388 -20.96 3.12 -1.47
N ILE A 389 -22.22 2.89 -1.81
CA ILE A 389 -23.18 2.17 -0.96
C ILE A 389 -23.26 0.72 -1.42
N TYR A 390 -22.99 -0.19 -0.47
CA TYR A 390 -23.01 -1.62 -0.71
C TYR A 390 -23.94 -2.30 0.30
N PHE A 391 -24.79 -3.19 -0.21
CA PHE A 391 -25.73 -3.96 0.62
C PHE A 391 -25.02 -4.71 1.76
N ALA A 392 -23.82 -5.24 1.50
CA ALA A 392 -23.01 -5.91 2.50
C ALA A 392 -22.73 -5.03 3.73
N TYR A 393 -22.41 -3.75 3.54
CA TYR A 393 -22.17 -2.86 4.68
C TYR A 393 -23.44 -2.50 5.42
N SER A 394 -24.57 -2.35 4.73
CA SER A 394 -25.86 -2.19 5.41
C SER A 394 -26.21 -3.40 6.29
N TYR A 395 -25.89 -4.62 5.83
CA TYR A 395 -26.00 -5.82 6.67
C TYR A 395 -25.13 -5.72 7.92
N TYR A 396 -23.83 -5.40 7.77
CA TYR A 396 -22.93 -5.30 8.91
C TYR A 396 -23.29 -4.18 9.88
N VAL A 397 -23.80 -3.04 9.38
CA VAL A 397 -24.30 -1.95 10.24
C VAL A 397 -25.44 -2.44 11.12
N ILE A 398 -26.45 -3.09 10.54
CA ILE A 398 -27.58 -3.61 11.32
C ILE A 398 -27.08 -4.58 12.41
N ARG A 399 -26.19 -5.51 12.05
CA ARG A 399 -25.62 -6.47 13.01
C ARG A 399 -24.80 -5.80 14.11
N THR A 400 -24.06 -4.75 13.79
CA THR A 400 -23.31 -3.96 14.77
C THR A 400 -24.24 -3.20 15.71
N LEU A 401 -25.29 -2.57 15.18
CA LEU A 401 -26.26 -1.84 16.00
C LEU A 401 -27.02 -2.76 16.96
N GLU A 402 -27.44 -3.94 16.51
CA GLU A 402 -28.02 -4.98 17.38
C GLU A 402 -27.08 -5.32 18.55
N LEU A 403 -25.79 -5.54 18.25
CA LEU A 403 -24.78 -5.86 19.26
C LEU A 403 -24.58 -4.69 20.24
N LEU A 404 -24.50 -3.45 19.74
CA LEU A 404 -24.29 -2.26 20.57
C LEU A 404 -25.50 -1.95 21.46
N VAL A 405 -26.73 -2.14 20.96
CA VAL A 405 -27.96 -1.98 21.76
C VAL A 405 -27.98 -2.94 22.94
N GLU A 406 -27.61 -4.21 22.71
CA GLU A 406 -27.48 -5.21 23.78
C GLU A 406 -26.40 -4.81 24.79
N ALA A 407 -25.21 -4.44 24.30
CA ALA A 407 -24.07 -4.07 25.15
C ALA A 407 -24.34 -2.82 26.00
N LEU A 408 -25.02 -1.83 25.44
CA LEU A 408 -25.40 -0.58 26.11
C LEU A 408 -26.68 -0.70 26.93
N SER A 409 -27.37 -1.84 26.90
CA SER A 409 -28.66 -2.05 27.57
C SER A 409 -29.72 -1.01 27.19
N LEU A 410 -29.81 -0.64 25.91
CA LEU A 410 -30.69 0.43 25.43
C LEU A 410 -32.17 0.01 25.25
N GLY A 411 -32.50 -1.26 25.51
CA GLY A 411 -33.84 -1.83 25.35
C GLY A 411 -34.14 -2.25 23.92
N ASP A 412 -35.06 -3.22 23.77
CA ASP A 412 -35.53 -3.78 22.48
C ASP A 412 -36.26 -2.74 21.60
#